data_AF-A7HNF1-F1
#
_entry.id   AF-A7HNF1-F1
#
_cell.length_a   1.000
_cell.length_b   1.000
_cell.length_c   1.000
_cell.angle_alpha   90.00
_cell.angle_beta   90.00
_cell.angle_gamma   90.00
#
_symmetry.space_group_name_H-M   'P 1'
#
loop_
_entity.id
_entity.type
_entity.pdbx_description
1 polymer ?
#
loop_
_entity_poly.entity_id
_entity_poly.type
_entity_poly.pdbx_seq_one_letter_code
_entity_poly.pdbx_strand_id
1 'polypeptide(L)'
;MRFLDGVNVTYIKKSEKEKYSKVLREISKSGTSLEFRPVNGKDYGHYRIEFYEPTDKLPTMKVIGFLTQEAPLDWLMSLDNQSEITLNDVFHVVDTEIIEVNQADFIHSVVIEQYKVYSIINKEKTQGLTVNELVKLTLEKMFEVYFDEKFNEEEYDIEVHPELTDYFV
;
A
#
# COMPACT_ATOMS: atom_id res chain seq x y z
N MET A 1 -3.00 -12.64 -8.55
CA MET A 1 -3.63 -11.97 -7.39
C MET A 1 -4.82 -11.19 -7.88
N ARG A 2 -5.92 -11.15 -7.12
CA ARG A 2 -7.11 -10.36 -7.46
C ARG A 2 -7.14 -9.11 -6.60
N PHE A 3 -7.24 -7.94 -7.24
CA PHE A 3 -7.49 -6.68 -6.56
C PHE A 3 -8.89 -6.68 -5.96
N LEU A 4 -9.02 -6.24 -4.72
CA LEU A 4 -10.29 -6.18 -4.01
C LEU A 4 -10.77 -4.74 -3.84
N ASP A 5 -9.94 -3.89 -3.23
CA ASP A 5 -10.27 -2.50 -2.97
C ASP A 5 -9.01 -1.68 -2.68
N GLY A 6 -9.13 -0.35 -2.70
CA GLY A 6 -8.04 0.57 -2.41
C GLY A 6 -8.51 1.82 -1.69
N VAL A 7 -7.77 2.23 -0.65
CA VAL A 7 -8.10 3.42 0.16
C VAL A 7 -6.88 4.24 0.47
N ASN A 8 -7.07 5.57 0.56
CA ASN A 8 -6.01 6.47 0.97
C ASN A 8 -6.03 6.59 2.50
N VAL A 9 -4.89 6.36 3.13
CA VAL A 9 -4.73 6.37 4.58
C VAL A 9 -3.65 7.37 4.94
N THR A 10 -4.00 8.28 5.83
CA THR A 10 -3.06 9.18 6.48
C THR A 10 -3.00 8.83 7.96
N TYR A 11 -1.81 8.60 8.50
CA TYR A 11 -1.59 8.50 9.94
C TYR A 11 -0.55 9.52 10.39
N ILE A 12 -0.73 10.02 11.61
CA ILE A 12 0.22 10.93 12.25
C ILE A 12 0.33 10.59 13.74
N LYS A 13 1.56 10.49 14.25
CA LYS A 13 1.79 10.28 15.68
C LYS A 13 1.34 11.50 16.45
N LYS A 14 0.48 11.33 17.45
CA LYS A 14 -0.13 12.43 18.21
C LYS A 14 0.91 13.36 18.83
N SER A 15 2.04 12.81 19.28
CA SER A 15 3.16 13.60 19.84
C SER A 15 3.84 14.53 18.82
N GLU A 16 3.75 14.23 17.54
CA GLU A 16 4.39 14.98 16.46
C GLU A 16 3.43 15.96 15.75
N LYS A 17 2.12 15.76 15.90
CA LYS A 17 1.06 16.52 15.20
C LYS A 17 1.17 18.03 15.34
N GLU A 18 1.50 18.54 16.53
CA GLU A 18 1.66 19.97 16.76
C GLU A 18 2.86 20.54 15.99
N LYS A 19 3.98 19.80 15.94
CA LYS A 19 5.18 20.20 15.20
C LYS A 19 4.90 20.27 13.70
N TYR A 20 4.24 19.25 13.15
CA TYR A 20 3.84 19.23 11.73
C TYR A 20 2.90 20.40 11.39
N SER A 21 1.90 20.63 12.21
CA SER A 21 0.94 21.74 12.01
C SER A 21 1.63 23.09 12.03
N LYS A 22 2.61 23.28 12.93
CA LYS A 22 3.39 24.51 13.01
C LYS A 22 4.22 24.75 11.75
N VAL A 23 4.90 23.73 11.24
CA VAL A 23 5.70 23.82 9.99
C VAL A 23 4.80 24.16 8.81
N LEU A 24 3.69 23.45 8.62
CA LEU A 24 2.74 23.71 7.53
C LEU A 24 2.17 25.12 7.58
N ARG A 25 1.86 25.63 8.78
CA ARG A 25 1.34 26.99 8.97
C ARG A 25 2.38 28.07 8.65
N GLU A 26 3.66 27.86 8.98
CA GLU A 26 4.70 28.82 8.61
C GLU A 26 5.00 28.79 7.11
N ILE A 27 4.93 27.62 6.47
CA ILE A 27 5.07 27.48 5.02
C ILE A 27 3.91 28.17 4.29
N SER A 28 2.66 27.98 4.73
CA SER A 28 1.51 28.61 4.06
C SER A 28 1.53 30.13 4.09
N LYS A 29 2.14 30.73 5.11
CA LYS A 29 2.35 32.19 5.21
C LYS A 29 3.38 32.74 4.23
N SER A 30 4.27 31.90 3.70
CA SER A 30 5.35 32.33 2.81
C SER A 30 4.86 32.74 1.42
N GLY A 31 3.58 32.53 1.09
CA GLY A 31 2.99 32.87 -0.21
C GLY A 31 3.62 32.10 -1.39
N THR A 32 4.36 31.03 -1.09
CA THR A 32 5.03 30.20 -2.09
C THR A 32 4.05 29.18 -2.67
N SER A 33 4.24 28.82 -3.94
CA SER A 33 3.53 27.71 -4.58
C SER A 33 4.14 26.35 -4.24
N LEU A 34 4.91 26.26 -3.15
CA LEU A 34 5.61 25.05 -2.74
C LEU A 34 4.65 24.12 -2.03
N GLU A 35 4.51 22.90 -2.55
CA GLU A 35 3.78 21.84 -1.89
C GLU A 35 4.72 21.07 -0.96
N PHE A 36 4.40 21.06 0.33
CA PHE A 36 5.16 20.29 1.31
C PHE A 36 4.45 18.97 1.58
N ARG A 37 5.11 17.86 1.23
CA ARG A 37 4.67 16.51 1.59
C ARG A 37 5.71 15.89 2.51
N PRO A 38 5.37 15.56 3.77
CA PRO A 38 6.30 14.87 4.63
C PRO A 38 6.68 13.51 4.03
N VAL A 39 7.90 13.07 4.30
CA VAL A 39 8.35 11.75 3.88
C VAL A 39 7.66 10.71 4.75
N ASN A 40 7.18 9.65 4.12
CA ASN A 40 6.53 8.56 4.82
C ASN A 40 7.50 7.84 5.78
N GLY A 41 7.03 7.52 6.98
CA GLY A 41 7.79 6.84 8.02
C GLY A 41 6.92 6.60 9.25
N LYS A 42 7.53 6.19 10.36
CA LYS A 42 6.78 5.79 11.55
C LYS A 42 5.94 6.90 12.19
N ASP A 43 6.39 8.16 12.11
CA ASP A 43 5.69 9.29 12.75
C ASP A 43 4.60 9.93 11.88
N TYR A 44 4.66 9.70 10.57
CA TYR A 44 3.70 10.19 9.59
C TYR A 44 3.74 9.28 8.36
N GLY A 45 2.57 8.87 7.87
CA GLY A 45 2.47 8.19 6.59
C GLY A 45 1.23 8.63 5.84
N HIS A 46 1.39 8.84 4.55
CA HIS A 46 0.32 9.02 3.59
C HIS A 46 0.51 7.98 2.48
N TYR A 47 -0.35 6.96 2.51
CA TYR A 47 -0.26 5.81 1.63
C TYR A 47 -1.62 5.50 1.01
N ARG A 48 -1.60 5.05 -0.25
CA ARG A 48 -2.69 4.27 -0.82
C ARG A 48 -2.51 2.81 -0.42
N ILE A 49 -3.39 2.28 0.42
CA ILE A 49 -3.40 0.86 0.76
C ILE A 49 -4.29 0.15 -0.26
N GLU A 50 -3.74 -0.86 -0.93
CA GLU A 50 -4.47 -1.71 -1.88
C GLU A 50 -4.55 -3.13 -1.34
N PHE A 51 -5.76 -3.68 -1.30
CA PHE A 51 -6.02 -5.03 -0.80
C PHE A 51 -6.08 -6.04 -1.94
N TYR A 52 -5.34 -7.13 -1.79
CA TYR A 52 -5.27 -8.20 -2.76
C TYR A 52 -5.54 -9.54 -2.10
N GLU A 53 -6.25 -10.41 -2.81
CA GLU A 53 -6.28 -11.84 -2.46
C GLU A 53 -5.40 -12.66 -3.42
N PRO A 54 -4.68 -13.66 -2.91
CA PRO A 54 -3.97 -14.61 -3.75
C PRO A 54 -4.97 -15.46 -4.55
N THR A 55 -4.69 -15.67 -5.84
CA THR A 55 -5.54 -16.47 -6.73
C THR A 55 -5.12 -17.95 -6.80
N ASP A 56 -3.85 -18.24 -6.48
CA ASP A 56 -3.30 -19.60 -6.46
C ASP A 56 -2.29 -19.74 -5.31
N LYS A 57 -1.11 -19.15 -5.47
CA LYS A 57 -0.04 -19.15 -4.45
C LYS A 57 0.15 -17.76 -3.86
N LEU A 58 0.62 -17.73 -2.61
CA LEU A 58 1.08 -16.51 -1.97
C LEU A 58 2.37 -16.04 -2.64
N PRO A 59 2.48 -14.76 -3.02
CA PRO A 59 3.71 -14.24 -3.59
C PRO A 59 4.78 -14.16 -2.50
N THR A 60 5.95 -14.73 -2.78
CA THR A 60 7.11 -14.72 -1.88
C THR A 60 8.23 -13.80 -2.38
N MET A 61 8.06 -13.22 -3.56
CA MET A 61 9.07 -12.37 -4.19
C MET A 61 8.38 -11.30 -5.03
N LYS A 62 8.85 -10.07 -4.88
CA LYS A 62 8.58 -8.95 -5.77
C LYS A 62 9.74 -8.83 -6.76
N VAL A 63 9.40 -8.63 -8.03
CA VAL A 63 10.39 -8.44 -9.09
C VAL A 63 10.09 -7.12 -9.79
N ILE A 64 11.08 -6.24 -9.86
CA ILE A 64 11.01 -4.98 -10.59
C ILE A 64 11.90 -5.14 -11.82
N GLY A 65 11.39 -4.77 -12.98
CA GLY A 65 12.10 -4.99 -14.23
C GLY A 65 11.48 -4.23 -15.40
N PHE A 66 12.16 -4.34 -16.54
CA PHE A 66 11.72 -3.77 -17.81
C PHE A 66 11.31 -4.90 -18.75
N LEU A 67 10.12 -4.78 -19.31
CA LEU A 67 9.69 -5.60 -20.43
C LEU A 67 9.95 -4.82 -21.72
N THR A 68 10.71 -5.40 -22.65
CA THR A 68 10.88 -4.81 -23.98
C THR A 68 9.84 -5.41 -24.90
N GLN A 69 8.94 -4.59 -25.44
CA GLN A 69 7.90 -5.04 -26.35
C GLN A 69 7.83 -4.17 -27.61
N GLU A 70 7.71 -4.79 -28.78
CA GLU A 70 7.38 -4.08 -30.02
C GLU A 70 5.92 -3.61 -29.96
N ALA A 71 5.66 -2.32 -30.20
CA ALA A 71 4.33 -1.69 -30.07
C ALA A 71 3.67 -1.87 -28.67
N PRO A 72 4.25 -1.29 -27.60
CA PRO A 72 3.81 -1.52 -26.22
C PRO A 72 2.37 -1.06 -25.92
N LEU A 73 1.88 -0.05 -26.65
CA LEU A 73 0.51 0.46 -26.51
C LEU A 73 -0.53 -0.56 -26.99
N ASP A 74 -0.32 -1.14 -28.18
CA ASP A 74 -1.24 -2.15 -28.73
C ASP A 74 -1.24 -3.42 -27.87
N TRP A 75 -0.06 -3.81 -27.38
CA TRP A 75 0.08 -4.92 -26.44
C TRP A 75 -0.67 -4.66 -25.12
N LEU A 76 -0.49 -3.49 -24.50
CA LEU A 76 -1.19 -3.13 -23.26
C LEU A 76 -2.71 -3.09 -23.44
N MET A 77 -3.18 -2.57 -24.57
CA MET A 77 -4.60 -2.51 -24.92
C MET A 77 -5.20 -3.88 -25.29
N SER A 78 -4.37 -4.84 -25.72
CA SER A 78 -4.81 -6.21 -26.00
C SER A 78 -4.99 -7.07 -24.74
N LEU A 79 -4.37 -6.65 -23.64
CA LEU A 79 -4.45 -7.32 -22.34
C LEU A 79 -5.66 -6.79 -21.58
N ASP A 80 -6.84 -7.25 -21.97
CA ASP A 80 -8.12 -6.95 -21.28
C ASP A 80 -8.09 -7.45 -19.81
N ASN A 81 -7.20 -8.40 -19.50
CA ASN A 81 -6.95 -8.88 -18.15
C ASN A 81 -5.44 -8.88 -17.83
N GLN A 82 -4.97 -7.79 -17.19
CA GLN A 82 -3.57 -7.64 -16.77
C GLN A 82 -3.12 -8.68 -15.72
N SER A 83 -4.02 -9.47 -15.15
CA SER A 83 -3.68 -10.53 -14.19
C SER A 83 -3.14 -11.82 -14.84
N GLU A 84 -3.21 -11.93 -16.17
CA GLU A 84 -2.76 -13.10 -16.95
C GLU A 84 -1.58 -12.80 -17.88
N ILE A 85 -0.80 -11.76 -17.58
CA ILE A 85 0.41 -11.43 -18.36
C ILE A 85 1.37 -12.62 -18.27
N THR A 86 1.41 -13.41 -19.35
CA THR A 86 2.40 -14.46 -19.53
C THR A 86 3.65 -13.77 -20.07
N LEU A 87 4.69 -13.66 -19.23
CA LEU A 87 5.99 -13.09 -19.61
C LEU A 87 6.73 -14.07 -20.55
N ASN A 88 6.25 -14.18 -21.79
CA ASN A 88 6.96 -14.89 -22.86
C ASN A 88 8.07 -14.03 -23.49
N ASP A 89 8.09 -12.73 -23.18
CA ASP A 89 9.07 -11.77 -23.66
C ASP A 89 10.25 -11.66 -22.69
N VAL A 90 11.38 -11.12 -23.17
CA VAL A 90 12.58 -10.94 -22.33
C VAL A 90 12.30 -9.87 -21.27
N PHE A 91 12.07 -10.31 -20.03
CA PHE A 91 11.94 -9.45 -18.88
C PHE A 91 13.30 -9.24 -18.21
N HIS A 92 13.80 -8.00 -18.27
CA HIS A 92 15.05 -7.62 -17.62
C HIS A 92 14.79 -7.21 -16.19
N VAL A 93 15.08 -8.12 -15.25
CA VAL A 93 15.00 -7.85 -13.82
C VAL A 93 16.08 -6.85 -13.41
N VAL A 94 15.68 -5.78 -12.73
CA VAL A 94 16.60 -4.76 -12.20
C VAL A 94 16.67 -4.76 -10.69
N ASP A 95 15.61 -5.24 -10.03
CA ASP A 95 15.58 -5.37 -8.57
C ASP A 95 14.65 -6.51 -8.14
N THR A 96 14.93 -7.09 -6.99
CA THR A 96 14.15 -8.17 -6.39
C THR A 96 14.07 -7.99 -4.88
N GLU A 97 12.88 -8.15 -4.33
CA GLU A 97 12.64 -8.09 -2.89
C GLU A 97 11.97 -9.40 -2.44
N ILE A 98 12.50 -10.01 -1.39
CA ILE A 98 11.86 -11.17 -0.76
C ILE A 98 10.70 -10.65 0.08
N ILE A 99 9.52 -11.21 -0.12
CA ILE A 99 8.32 -10.84 0.63
C ILE A 99 8.21 -11.79 1.82
N GLU A 100 8.20 -11.23 3.03
CA GLU A 100 7.91 -12.00 4.23
C GLU A 100 6.43 -12.38 4.26
N VAL A 101 6.15 -13.68 4.41
CA VAL A 101 4.79 -14.23 4.35
C VAL A 101 4.50 -15.03 5.62
N ASN A 102 3.43 -14.66 6.31
CA ASN A 102 2.89 -15.45 7.41
C ASN A 102 1.47 -15.92 7.08
N GLN A 103 1.31 -17.23 6.89
CA GLN A 103 0.00 -17.82 6.56
C GLN A 103 -0.98 -17.78 7.73
N ALA A 104 -0.48 -17.66 8.97
CA ALA A 104 -1.29 -17.63 10.17
C ALA A 104 -1.92 -16.26 10.43
N ASP A 105 -1.48 -15.19 9.77
CA ASP A 105 -1.98 -13.84 10.04
C ASP A 105 -3.23 -13.51 9.21
N PHE A 106 -3.95 -12.46 9.61
CA PHE A 106 -5.05 -11.88 8.82
C PHE A 106 -4.54 -11.21 7.54
N ILE A 107 -3.37 -10.58 7.62
CA ILE A 107 -2.64 -10.03 6.49
C ILE A 107 -1.42 -10.94 6.29
N HIS A 108 -1.41 -11.67 5.18
CA HIS A 108 -0.34 -12.60 4.87
C HIS A 108 1.01 -11.90 4.68
N SER A 109 0.99 -10.75 4.01
CA SER A 109 2.18 -9.95 3.76
C SER A 109 1.80 -8.53 3.36
N VAL A 110 2.76 -7.62 3.54
CA VAL A 110 2.69 -6.22 3.09
C VAL A 110 3.93 -5.90 2.28
N VAL A 111 3.76 -5.13 1.21
CA VAL A 111 4.86 -4.62 0.38
C VAL A 111 4.69 -3.11 0.25
N ILE A 112 5.72 -2.35 0.61
CA ILE A 112 5.70 -0.89 0.52
C ILE A 112 6.39 -0.42 -0.77
N GLU A 113 5.71 0.47 -1.48
CA GLU A 113 6.29 1.39 -2.45
C GLU A 113 6.08 2.83 -1.98
N GLN A 114 6.77 3.79 -2.62
CA GLN A 114 6.93 5.16 -2.15
C GLN A 114 5.67 5.80 -1.54
N TYR A 115 4.49 5.58 -2.15
CA TYR A 115 3.20 6.06 -1.66
C TYR A 115 2.10 4.99 -1.66
N LYS A 116 2.47 3.71 -1.74
CA LYS A 116 1.52 2.61 -1.89
C LYS A 116 1.89 1.43 -1.01
N VAL A 117 0.90 0.84 -0.37
CA VAL A 117 1.06 -0.41 0.39
C VAL A 117 0.21 -1.47 -0.27
N TYR A 118 0.85 -2.51 -0.76
CA TYR A 118 0.18 -3.71 -1.24
C TYR A 118 -0.05 -4.64 -0.04
N SER A 119 -1.30 -4.83 0.35
CA SER A 119 -1.71 -5.69 1.46
C SER A 119 -2.32 -6.98 0.93
N ILE A 120 -1.65 -8.10 1.17
CA ILE A 120 -2.09 -9.42 0.71
C ILE A 120 -2.86 -10.07 1.85
N ILE A 121 -4.17 -10.22 1.70
CA ILE A 121 -5.06 -10.61 2.79
C ILE A 121 -5.32 -12.11 2.84
N ASN A 122 -5.58 -12.62 4.04
CA ASN A 122 -6.07 -13.97 4.27
C ASN A 122 -7.59 -14.00 4.16
N LYS A 123 -8.09 -14.38 2.98
CA LYS A 123 -9.52 -14.40 2.66
C LYS A 123 -10.40 -15.10 3.71
N GLU A 124 -9.94 -16.23 4.24
CA GLU A 124 -10.70 -17.01 5.22
C GLU A 124 -10.86 -16.27 6.55
N LYS A 125 -9.82 -15.54 6.96
CA LYS A 125 -9.81 -14.80 8.23
C LYS A 125 -10.37 -13.39 8.12
N THR A 126 -10.31 -12.79 6.93
CA THR A 126 -10.76 -11.42 6.71
C THR A 126 -12.19 -11.33 6.17
N GLN A 127 -12.89 -12.46 6.03
CA GLN A 127 -14.26 -12.47 5.57
C GLN A 127 -15.18 -11.72 6.56
N GLY A 128 -15.87 -10.69 6.07
CA GLY A 128 -16.78 -9.88 6.87
C GLY A 128 -16.12 -8.72 7.63
N LEU A 129 -14.80 -8.52 7.49
CA LEU A 129 -14.15 -7.32 8.00
C LEU A 129 -14.47 -6.10 7.15
N THR A 130 -14.60 -4.96 7.80
CA THR A 130 -14.74 -3.66 7.17
C THR A 130 -13.39 -3.16 6.63
N VAL A 131 -13.45 -2.22 5.70
CA VAL A 131 -12.25 -1.55 5.15
C VAL A 131 -11.38 -0.95 6.26
N ASN A 132 -11.97 -0.33 7.28
CA ASN A 132 -11.23 0.26 8.40
C ASN A 132 -10.49 -0.79 9.23
N GLU A 133 -11.10 -1.96 9.46
CA GLU A 133 -10.45 -3.07 10.15
C GLU A 133 -9.29 -3.64 9.31
N LEU A 134 -9.47 -3.76 7.99
CA LEU A 134 -8.40 -4.17 7.08
C LEU A 134 -7.24 -3.17 7.04
N VAL A 135 -7.54 -1.87 7.03
CA VAL A 135 -6.54 -0.80 7.15
C VAL A 135 -5.75 -0.97 8.44
N LYS A 136 -6.43 -1.15 9.58
CA LYS A 136 -5.77 -1.33 10.87
C LYS A 136 -4.84 -2.54 10.89
N LEU A 137 -5.32 -3.70 10.47
CA LEU A 137 -4.50 -4.92 10.40
C LEU A 137 -3.31 -4.76 9.44
N THR A 138 -3.49 -3.99 8.36
CA THR A 138 -2.41 -3.68 7.42
C THR A 138 -1.36 -2.76 8.07
N LEU A 139 -1.78 -1.72 8.80
CA LEU A 139 -0.86 -0.84 9.53
C LEU A 139 -0.10 -1.62 10.61
N GLU A 140 -0.76 -2.50 11.35
CA GLU A 140 -0.11 -3.38 12.33
C GLU A 140 1.00 -4.23 11.68
N LYS A 141 0.69 -4.89 10.56
CA LYS A 141 1.66 -5.70 9.82
C LYS A 141 2.78 -4.85 9.21
N MET A 142 2.45 -3.67 8.69
CA MET A 142 3.40 -2.75 8.08
C MET A 142 4.41 -2.23 9.11
N PHE A 143 3.96 -1.86 10.31
CA PHE A 143 4.84 -1.42 11.39
C PHE A 143 5.74 -2.54 11.91
N GLU A 144 5.21 -3.76 12.02
CA GLU A 144 6.00 -4.94 12.38
C GLU A 144 7.13 -5.16 11.36
N VAL A 145 6.80 -5.25 10.07
CA VAL A 145 7.76 -5.63 9.02
C VAL A 145 8.77 -4.53 8.71
N TYR A 146 8.34 -3.27 8.62
CA TYR A 146 9.19 -2.18 8.11
C TYR A 146 9.77 -1.27 9.20
N PHE A 147 9.19 -1.28 10.41
CA PHE A 147 9.68 -0.46 11.52
C PHE A 147 10.13 -1.27 12.73
N ASP A 148 9.92 -2.60 12.75
CA ASP A 148 10.19 -3.46 13.91
C ASP A 148 9.52 -2.94 15.20
N GLU A 149 8.31 -2.39 15.04
CA GLU A 149 7.53 -1.77 16.11
C GLU A 149 6.10 -2.32 16.12
N LYS A 150 5.50 -2.43 17.32
CA LYS A 150 4.07 -2.74 17.42
C LYS A 150 3.26 -1.47 17.21
N PHE A 151 2.35 -1.49 16.23
CA PHE A 151 1.43 -0.38 16.02
C PHE A 151 0.46 -0.24 17.19
N ASN A 152 0.40 0.95 17.80
CA ASN A 152 -0.55 1.29 18.86
C ASN A 152 -1.48 2.41 18.37
N GLU A 153 -2.69 2.04 17.93
CA GLU A 153 -3.68 2.98 17.38
C GLU A 153 -3.94 4.19 18.29
N GLU A 154 -3.89 4.03 19.62
CA GLU A 154 -4.12 5.11 20.56
C GLU A 154 -3.08 6.23 20.47
N GLU A 155 -1.89 5.96 19.96
CA GLU A 155 -0.80 6.93 19.77
C GLU A 155 -0.92 7.72 18.46
N TYR A 156 -1.80 7.31 17.55
CA TYR A 156 -1.92 7.89 16.22
C TYR A 156 -3.30 8.51 16.01
N ASP A 157 -3.33 9.58 15.22
CA ASP A 157 -4.56 10.02 14.55
C ASP A 157 -4.54 9.41 13.14
N ILE A 158 -5.57 8.64 12.80
CA ILE A 158 -5.68 7.93 11.52
C ILE A 158 -6.89 8.48 10.77
N GLU A 159 -6.67 8.89 9.52
CA GLU A 159 -7.70 9.33 8.60
C GLU A 159 -7.73 8.36 7.41
N VAL A 160 -8.89 7.72 7.21
CA VAL A 160 -9.14 6.85 6.06
C VAL A 160 -10.06 7.60 5.10
N HIS A 161 -9.63 7.73 3.86
CA HIS A 161 -10.39 8.31 2.76
C HIS A 161 -10.69 7.18 1.76
N PRO A 162 -11.88 6.54 1.89
CA PRO A 162 -12.32 5.54 0.92
C PRO A 162 -12.38 6.17 -0.47
N GLU A 163 -11.90 5.45 -1.48
CA GLU A 163 -12.28 5.77 -2.86
C GLU A 163 -13.77 5.45 -3.02
N LEU A 164 -14.49 6.16 -3.89
CA LEU A 164 -15.88 5.83 -4.23
C LEU A 164 -15.88 4.50 -5.00
N THR A 165 -15.74 3.37 -4.31
CA THR A 165 -15.76 2.02 -4.88
C THR A 165 -16.91 1.23 -4.28
N ASP A 166 -17.87 0.87 -5.14
CA ASP A 166 -19.16 0.21 -4.85
C ASP A 166 -19.06 -1.23 -4.30
N TYR A 167 -17.92 -1.67 -3.72
CA TYR A 167 -17.71 -3.09 -3.39
C TYR A 167 -18.46 -3.57 -2.14
N PHE A 168 -18.90 -2.67 -1.26
CA PHE A 168 -19.54 -3.00 0.02
C PHE A 168 -21.03 -2.62 0.13
N VAL A 169 -21.73 -2.43 -1.00
CA VAL A 169 -23.19 -2.24 -1.04
C VAL A 169 -23.91 -3.54 -1.40
#